data_AF-A0A643FE93-F1
#
_entry.id   AF-A0A643FE93-F1
#
_cell.length_a   1.000
_cell.length_b   1.000
_cell.length_c   1.000
_cell.angle_alpha   90.00
_cell.angle_beta   90.00
_cell.angle_gamma   90.00
#
_symmetry.space_group_name_H-M   'P 1'
#
loop_
_entity.id
_entity.type
_entity.pdbx_description
1 polymer ?
#
loop_
_entity_poly.entity_id
_entity_poly.type
_entity_poly.pdbx_seq_one_letter_code
_entity_poly.pdbx_strand_id
1 'polypeptide(L)'
;MSTMNISLPDTLKSFVDEQVSQRGYSTSSEYVRELIRKDQDRLQLRGLLLAGAASAPAAPADASYFEGLRDRVRKAAKPAAKA
;
A
#
# COMPACT_ATOMS: atom_id res chain seq x y z
N MET A 1 5.78 15.40 17.74
CA MET A 1 6.32 14.87 16.47
C MET A 1 7.83 14.80 16.63
N SER A 2 8.45 13.65 16.38
CA SER A 2 9.91 13.51 16.49
C SER A 2 10.58 14.11 15.24
N THR A 3 11.69 14.81 15.44
CA THR A 3 12.48 15.40 14.35
C THR A 3 13.56 14.42 13.87
N MET A 4 13.87 14.47 12.58
CA MET A 4 14.95 13.68 11.97
C MET A 4 15.79 14.63 11.12
N ASN A 5 17.09 14.71 11.40
CA ASN A 5 18.04 15.52 10.65
C ASN A 5 18.72 14.65 9.60
N ILE A 6 18.77 15.13 8.35
CA ILE A 6 19.37 14.41 7.22
C ILE A 6 20.28 15.39 6.48
N SER A 7 21.55 15.03 6.34
CA SER A 7 22.50 15.77 5.49
C SER A 7 22.45 15.20 4.08
N LEU A 8 22.29 16.08 3.08
CA LEU A 8 22.24 15.72 1.67
C LEU A 8 23.36 16.44 0.92
N PRO A 9 24.01 15.79 -0.05
CA PRO A 9 24.82 16.48 -1.06
C PRO A 9 23.98 17.50 -1.83
N ASP A 10 24.62 18.55 -2.34
CA ASP A 10 23.94 19.65 -3.06
C ASP A 10 23.09 19.18 -4.24
N THR A 11 23.53 18.11 -4.91
CA THR A 11 22.79 17.48 -6.02
C THR A 11 21.44 16.91 -5.56
N LEU A 12 21.42 16.19 -4.43
CA LEU A 12 20.19 15.64 -3.88
C LEU A 12 19.29 16.72 -3.27
N LYS A 13 19.88 17.75 -2.66
CA LYS A 13 19.11 18.89 -2.16
C LYS A 13 18.39 19.60 -3.32
N SER A 14 19.10 19.88 -4.41
CA SER A 14 18.53 20.55 -5.59
C SER A 14 17.39 19.74 -6.21
N PHE A 15 17.56 18.42 -6.29
CA PHE A 15 16.49 17.52 -6.73
C PHE A 15 15.26 17.59 -5.82
N VAL A 16 15.44 17.56 -4.50
CA VAL A 16 14.32 17.67 -3.55
C VAL A 16 13.59 19.01 -3.69
N ASP A 17 14.33 20.12 -3.83
CA ASP A 17 13.75 21.45 -4.01
C ASP A 17 12.92 21.54 -5.30
N GLU A 18 13.40 20.93 -6.39
CA GLU A 18 12.65 20.80 -7.64
C GLU A 18 11.35 20.00 -7.44
N GLN A 19 11.41 18.86 -6.74
CA GLN A 19 10.21 18.07 -6.47
C GLN A 19 9.19 18.82 -5.60
N VAL A 20 9.66 19.61 -4.64
CA VAL A 20 8.80 20.45 -3.79
C VAL A 20 8.06 21.49 -4.63
N SER A 21 8.80 22.23 -5.48
CA SER A 21 8.22 23.27 -6.33
C SER A 21 7.25 22.74 -7.40
N GLN A 22 7.57 21.61 -8.05
CA GLN A 22 6.77 21.09 -9.16
C GLN A 22 5.54 20.31 -8.71
N ARG A 23 5.62 19.61 -7.57
CA ARG A 23 4.55 18.70 -7.11
C ARG A 23 3.69 19.29 -6.00
N GLY A 24 3.87 20.57 -5.69
CA GLY A 24 3.04 21.31 -4.74
C GLY A 24 3.27 20.91 -3.28
N TYR A 25 4.44 20.38 -2.93
CA TYR A 25 4.77 20.16 -1.52
C TYR A 25 5.12 21.50 -0.87
N SER A 26 4.79 21.66 0.41
CA SER A 26 5.08 22.88 1.17
C SER A 26 6.49 22.89 1.74
N THR A 27 7.09 21.70 1.98
CA THR A 27 8.44 21.58 2.55
C THR A 27 9.16 20.33 2.05
N SER A 28 10.50 20.34 2.11
CA SER A 28 11.32 19.15 1.84
C SER A 28 10.99 17.99 2.77
N SER A 29 10.69 18.27 4.05
CA SER A 29 10.28 17.24 5.01
C SER A 29 8.94 16.58 4.65
N GLU A 30 8.04 17.30 3.99
CA GLU A 30 6.79 16.72 3.49
C GLU A 30 7.04 15.77 2.33
N TYR A 31 7.85 16.18 1.35
CA TYR A 31 8.25 15.31 0.25
C TYR A 31 8.90 14.02 0.77
N VAL A 32 9.84 14.12 1.71
CA VAL A 32 10.51 12.96 2.30
C VAL A 32 9.52 12.06 3.07
N ARG A 33 8.56 12.63 3.81
CA ARG A 33 7.52 11.85 4.50
C ARG A 33 6.67 11.05 3.52
N GLU A 34 6.29 11.65 2.40
CA GLU A 34 5.54 10.95 1.34
C GLU A 34 6.36 9.85 0.68
N LEU A 35 7.66 10.06 0.44
CA LEU A 35 8.54 9.00 -0.06
C LEU A 35 8.63 7.82 0.91
N ILE A 36 8.75 8.08 2.22
CA ILE A 36 8.78 7.03 3.24
C ILE A 36 7.48 6.23 3.25
N ARG A 37 6.31 6.88 3.14
CA ARG A 37 5.03 6.17 3.06
C ARG A 37 4.95 5.29 1.82
N LYS A 38 5.34 5.81 0.66
CA LYS A 38 5.38 5.04 -0.58
C LYS A 38 6.33 3.84 -0.48
N ASP A 39 7.45 3.99 0.20
CA ASP A 39 8.37 2.87 0.43
C ASP A 39 7.77 1.82 1.36
N GLN A 40 7.11 2.24 2.45
CA GLN A 40 6.35 1.34 3.33
C GLN A 40 5.28 0.55 2.56
N ASP A 41 4.48 1.23 1.73
CA ASP A 41 3.46 0.59 0.90
C ASP A 41 4.08 -0.43 -0.07
N ARG A 42 5.22 -0.10 -0.68
CA ARG A 42 5.95 -1.02 -1.56
C ARG A 42 6.47 -2.24 -0.83
N LEU A 43 7.02 -2.06 0.38
CA LEU A 43 7.50 -3.17 1.21
C LEU A 43 6.33 -4.06 1.67
N GLN A 44 5.20 -3.46 2.04
CA GLN A 44 3.99 -4.20 2.41
C GLN A 44 3.47 -5.03 1.23
N LEU A 45 3.33 -4.43 0.04
CA LEU A 45 2.90 -5.13 -1.17
C LEU A 45 3.87 -6.26 -1.52
N ARG A 46 5.18 -6.02 -1.46
CA ARG A 46 6.19 -7.05 -1.69
C ARG A 46 6.03 -8.22 -0.72
N GLY A 47 5.78 -7.94 0.56
CA GLY A 47 5.52 -8.96 1.57
C GLY A 47 4.31 -9.83 1.22
N LEU A 48 3.20 -9.22 0.80
CA LEU A 48 1.99 -9.93 0.38
C LEU A 48 2.23 -10.80 -0.86
N LEU A 49 2.97 -10.31 -1.85
CA LEU A 49 3.32 -11.07 -3.05
C LEU A 49 4.20 -12.29 -2.71
N LEU A 50 5.18 -12.13 -1.83
CA LEU A 50 6.02 -13.24 -1.39
C LEU A 50 5.23 -14.27 -0.58
N ALA A 51 4.33 -13.82 0.30
CA ALA A 51 3.43 -14.71 1.03
C ALA A 51 2.51 -15.50 0.07
N GLY A 52 1.96 -14.83 -0.95
CA GLY A 52 1.18 -15.49 -1.99
C GLY A 52 2.00 -16.51 -2.80
N ALA A 53 3.21 -16.15 -3.21
CA ALA A 53 4.11 -17.05 -3.94
C ALA A 53 4.55 -18.28 -3.12
N ALA A 54 4.66 -18.13 -1.81
CA ALA A 54 4.96 -19.23 -0.89
C ALA A 54 3.73 -20.10 -0.55
N SER A 55 2.52 -19.68 -0.91
CA SER A 55 1.30 -20.43 -0.66
C SER A 55 1.10 -21.58 -1.66
N ALA A 56 0.31 -22.57 -1.28
CA ALA A 56 -0.05 -23.65 -2.19
C ALA A 56 -0.82 -23.08 -3.41
N PRO A 57 -0.56 -23.59 -4.64
CA PRO A 57 -1.30 -23.17 -5.82
C PRO A 57 -2.81 -23.32 -5.62
N ALA A 58 -3.55 -22.25 -5.86
CA ALA A 58 -5.01 -22.30 -5.86
C ALA A 58 -5.52 -22.90 -7.17
N ALA A 59 -6.74 -23.46 -7.13
CA ALA A 59 -7.49 -23.77 -8.34
C ALA A 59 -7.76 -22.49 -9.16
N PRO A 60 -7.99 -22.61 -10.49
CA PRO A 60 -8.35 -21.46 -11.31
C PRO A 60 -9.53 -20.68 -10.75
N ALA A 61 -9.42 -19.35 -10.72
CA ALA A 61 -10.50 -18.46 -10.33
C ALA A 61 -11.50 -18.29 -11.48
N ASP A 62 -12.28 -19.34 -11.75
CA ASP A 62 -13.29 -19.37 -12.81
C ASP A 62 -14.65 -18.78 -12.38
N ALA A 63 -15.66 -18.86 -13.25
CA ALA A 63 -16.99 -18.36 -12.97
C ALA A 63 -17.62 -19.02 -11.72
N SER A 64 -17.42 -20.34 -11.54
CA SER A 64 -17.96 -21.10 -10.42
C SER A 64 -17.32 -20.69 -9.09
N TYR A 65 -16.02 -20.42 -9.10
CA TYR A 65 -15.29 -19.87 -7.96
C TYR A 65 -15.92 -18.55 -7.50
N PHE A 66 -16.18 -17.62 -8.43
CA PHE A 66 -16.74 -16.31 -8.10
C PHE A 66 -18.22 -16.38 -7.71
N GLU A 67 -19.01 -17.30 -8.27
CA GLU A 67 -20.39 -17.56 -7.81
C GLU A 67 -20.41 -18.05 -6.36
N GLY A 68 -19.61 -19.07 -6.04
CA GLY A 68 -19.48 -19.56 -4.68
C GLY A 68 -18.94 -18.51 -3.71
N LEU A 69 -18.02 -17.64 -4.16
CA LEU A 69 -17.55 -16.50 -3.35
C LEU A 69 -18.68 -15.53 -3.03
N ARG A 70 -19.49 -15.11 -4.02
CA ARG A 70 -20.63 -14.20 -3.80
C ARG A 70 -21.66 -14.80 -2.86
N ASP A 71 -21.97 -16.08 -3.01
CA ASP A 71 -22.94 -16.75 -2.14
C ASP A 71 -22.45 -16.84 -0.69
N ARG A 72 -21.15 -17.06 -0.47
CA ARG A 72 -20.57 -17.01 0.88
C ARG A 72 -20.69 -15.61 1.49
N VAL A 73 -20.36 -14.56 0.73
CA VAL A 73 -20.47 -13.17 1.21
C VAL A 73 -21.92 -12.83 1.56
N ARG A 74 -22.90 -13.19 0.69
CA ARG A 74 -24.34 -12.98 0.95
C ARG A 74 -24.82 -13.72 2.19
N LYS A 75 -24.39 -14.97 2.39
CA LYS A 75 -24.72 -15.76 3.58
C LYS A 75 -24.17 -15.12 4.86
N ALA A 76 -22.93 -14.62 4.81
CA ALA A 76 -22.30 -13.94 5.95
C ALA A 76 -22.96 -12.58 6.27
N ALA A 77 -23.51 -11.90 5.26
CA ALA A 77 -24.19 -10.62 5.43
C ALA A 77 -25.65 -10.74 5.92
N LYS A 78 -26.23 -11.95 5.95
CA LYS A 78 -27.59 -12.15 6.45
C LYS A 78 -27.55 -12.14 7.99
N PRO A 79 -28.22 -11.21 8.68
CA PRO A 79 -28.27 -11.25 10.13
C PRO A 79 -28.91 -12.57 10.55
N ALA A 80 -28.32 -13.25 11.55
CA ALA A 80 -28.98 -14.39 12.17
C ALA A 80 -30.37 -13.92 12.64
N ALA A 81 -31.42 -14.51 12.09
CA ALA A 81 -32.77 -14.22 12.54
C ALA A 81 -32.83 -14.54 14.04
N LYS A 82 -33.03 -13.49 14.87
CA LYS A 82 -33.27 -13.65 16.31
C LYS A 82 -34.49 -14.57 16.47
N ALA A 83 -34.27 -15.73 17.08
CA ALA A 83 -35.30 -16.50 17.75
C ALA A 83 -35.61 -15.86 19.11
#